data_AF-A0A9D2B584-F1
#
_entry.id   AF-A0A9D2B584-F1
#
_cell.length_a   1.000
_cell.length_b   1.000
_cell.length_c   1.000
_cell.angle_alpha   90.00
_cell.angle_beta   90.00
_cell.angle_gamma   90.00
#
_symmetry.space_group_name_H-M   'P 1'
#
loop_
_entity.id
_entity.type
_entity.pdbx_description
1 polymer ?
#
loop_
_entity_poly.entity_id
_entity_poly.type
_entity_poly.pdbx_seq_one_letter_code
_entity_poly.pdbx_strand_id
1 'polypeptide(L)'
;DDPLGLESQAPALRLGDVARLAFDARPREGMFVLPAAALRPGDTVWVLDSDSRLRLRTVEVVHRGTTRVLIGSGLEEEEHVVVSQLGQPREGMLLRSRIADRERPAGEHEEPRS
;
A
#
# COMPACT_ATOMS: atom_id res chain seq x y z
N ASP A 1 -8.71 23.43 -16.54
CA ASP A 1 -9.44 24.69 -16.33
C ASP A 1 -8.50 25.84 -16.08
N ASP A 2 -8.74 26.97 -16.75
CA ASP A 2 -7.96 28.22 -16.71
C ASP A 2 -8.04 28.88 -15.32
N PRO A 3 -7.07 28.63 -14.43
CA PRO A 3 -7.18 29.05 -13.04
C PRO A 3 -6.90 30.55 -12.86
N LEU A 4 -6.35 31.19 -13.90
CA LEU A 4 -6.01 32.61 -13.90
C LEU A 4 -7.12 33.46 -14.55
N GLY A 5 -8.16 32.83 -15.11
CA GLY A 5 -9.27 33.52 -15.77
C GLY A 5 -8.81 34.46 -16.87
N LEU A 6 -7.79 34.06 -17.64
CA LEU A 6 -7.24 34.86 -18.75
C LEU A 6 -8.18 34.85 -19.95
N GLU A 7 -8.84 33.72 -20.18
CA GLU A 7 -9.69 33.48 -21.36
C GLU A 7 -11.14 33.17 -20.97
N SER A 8 -11.44 32.98 -19.69
CA SER A 8 -12.78 32.67 -19.18
C SER A 8 -13.29 33.69 -18.16
N GLN A 9 -14.61 33.86 -18.05
CA GLN A 9 -15.24 34.71 -17.02
C GLN A 9 -15.33 34.03 -15.64
N ALA A 10 -14.63 32.90 -15.43
CA ALA A 10 -14.58 32.24 -14.13
C ALA A 10 -13.76 33.07 -13.12
N PRO A 11 -14.02 32.93 -11.81
CA PRO A 11 -13.23 33.60 -10.78
C PRO A 11 -11.74 33.24 -10.91
N ALA A 12 -10.90 34.26 -11.12
CA ALA A 12 -9.46 34.11 -11.26
C ALA A 12 -8.76 33.99 -9.91
N LEU A 13 -7.85 33.02 -9.78
CA LEU A 13 -6.89 32.99 -8.67
C LEU A 13 -5.97 34.20 -8.76
N ARG A 14 -5.89 34.95 -7.66
CA ARG A 14 -5.06 36.15 -7.50
C ARG A 14 -3.75 35.81 -6.80
N LEU A 15 -2.78 36.70 -6.96
CA LEU A 15 -1.52 36.60 -6.24
C LEU A 15 -1.81 36.73 -4.73
N GLY A 16 -1.43 35.71 -3.98
CA GLY A 16 -1.73 35.60 -2.54
C GLY A 16 -2.84 34.62 -2.19
N ASP A 17 -3.57 34.10 -3.18
CA ASP A 17 -4.58 33.05 -2.95
C ASP A 17 -3.92 31.71 -2.64
N VAL A 18 -4.59 30.92 -1.81
CA VAL A 18 -4.16 29.56 -1.43
C VAL A 18 -5.14 28.56 -2.02
N ALA A 19 -4.65 27.66 -2.87
CA ALA A 19 -5.43 26.56 -3.42
C ALA A 19 -4.96 25.22 -2.84
N ARG A 20 -5.92 24.34 -2.56
CA ARG A 20 -5.65 22.92 -2.25
C ARG A 20 -5.81 22.12 -3.53
N LEU A 21 -4.74 21.47 -3.97
CA LEU A 21 -4.77 20.55 -5.10
C LEU A 21 -4.87 19.12 -4.58
N ALA A 22 -5.74 18.33 -5.19
CA ALA A 22 -5.77 16.89 -5.07
C ALA A 22 -5.43 16.30 -6.44
N PHE A 23 -4.53 15.33 -6.46
CA PHE A 23 -4.17 14.63 -7.69
C PHE A 23 -4.57 13.17 -7.52
N ASP A 24 -5.26 12.63 -8.51
CA ASP A 24 -5.53 11.20 -8.56
C ASP A 24 -4.27 10.46 -8.98
N ALA A 25 -3.72 9.66 -8.06
CA ALA A 25 -2.67 8.73 -8.40
C ALA A 25 -3.27 7.62 -9.26
N ARG A 26 -2.72 7.40 -10.46
CA ARG A 26 -3.09 6.22 -11.23
C ARG A 26 -2.48 4.97 -10.58
N PRO A 27 -3.27 3.93 -10.28
CA PRO A 27 -2.74 2.65 -9.84
C PRO A 27 -1.69 2.17 -10.85
N ARG A 28 -0.54 1.74 -10.34
CA ARG A 28 0.49 1.11 -11.14
C ARG A 28 0.43 -0.38 -10.87
N GLU A 29 0.31 -1.17 -11.92
CA GLU A 29 0.29 -2.64 -11.81
C GLU A 29 1.63 -3.15 -11.24
N GLY A 30 1.58 -4.31 -10.59
CA GLY A 30 2.76 -4.96 -10.02
C GLY A 30 3.24 -4.36 -8.69
N MET A 31 2.45 -3.52 -8.03
CA MET A 31 2.77 -2.99 -6.70
C MET A 31 1.86 -3.58 -5.64
N PHE A 32 2.43 -3.89 -4.47
CA PHE A 32 1.69 -4.46 -3.35
C PHE A 32 1.60 -3.45 -2.19
N VAL A 33 0.40 -3.29 -1.63
CA VAL A 33 0.19 -2.50 -0.42
C VAL A 33 0.08 -3.45 0.75
N LEU A 34 0.94 -3.28 1.75
CA LEU A 34 0.93 -4.08 2.98
C LEU A 34 0.71 -3.18 4.20
N PRO A 35 0.13 -3.72 5.29
CA PRO A 35 0.20 -3.06 6.59
C PRO A 35 1.65 -2.81 6.99
N ALA A 36 1.95 -1.64 7.56
CA ALA A 36 3.32 -1.30 7.97
C ALA A 36 3.90 -2.29 9.00
N ALA A 37 3.04 -2.94 9.79
CA ALA A 37 3.42 -4.00 10.74
C ALA A 37 4.00 -5.26 10.09
N ALA A 38 3.78 -5.48 8.79
CA ALA A 38 4.33 -6.61 8.06
C ALA A 38 5.81 -6.41 7.69
N LEU A 39 6.25 -5.15 7.56
CA LEU A 39 7.62 -4.80 7.19
C LEU A 39 8.55 -4.92 8.40
N ARG A 40 9.69 -5.57 8.20
CA ARG A 40 10.70 -5.82 9.23
C ARG A 40 11.97 -5.05 8.94
N PRO A 41 12.86 -4.89 9.94
CA PRO A 41 14.17 -4.27 9.73
C PRO A 41 14.92 -4.92 8.55
N GLY A 42 15.62 -4.10 7.77
CA GLY A 42 16.36 -4.56 6.59
C GLY A 42 15.48 -4.80 5.36
N ASP A 43 14.27 -4.23 5.33
CA ASP A 43 13.35 -4.30 4.20
C ASP A 43 12.98 -5.73 3.83
N THR A 44 12.62 -6.47 4.88
CA THR A 44 12.22 -7.86 4.78
C THR A 44 10.78 -8.06 5.22
N VAL A 45 10.16 -9.10 4.68
CA VAL A 45 8.83 -9.58 5.05
C VAL A 45 8.87 -11.08 5.23
N TRP A 46 7.92 -11.60 6.00
CA TRP A 46 7.70 -13.03 6.10
C TRP A 46 6.64 -13.45 5.09
N VAL A 47 6.95 -14.44 4.27
CA VAL A 47 5.99 -15.07 3.36
C VAL A 47 5.79 -16.53 3.75
N LEU A 48 4.61 -17.07 3.46
CA LEU A 48 4.34 -18.50 3.55
C LEU A 48 4.55 -19.13 2.18
N ASP A 49 5.41 -20.15 2.12
CA ASP A 49 5.57 -20.97 0.93
C ASP A 49 4.42 -21.99 0.77
N SER A 50 4.43 -22.72 -0.34
CA SER A 50 3.46 -23.76 -0.66
C SER A 50 3.39 -24.88 0.38
N ASP A 51 4.48 -25.10 1.13
CA ASP A 51 4.57 -26.11 2.19
C ASP A 51 4.13 -25.56 3.57
N SER A 52 3.51 -24.37 3.60
CA SER A 52 3.10 -23.66 4.82
C SER A 52 4.28 -23.35 5.75
N ARG A 53 5.47 -23.11 5.18
CA ARG A 53 6.68 -22.75 5.92
C ARG A 53 6.99 -21.27 5.77
N LEU A 54 7.48 -20.70 6.86
CA LEU A 54 7.86 -19.30 6.94
C LEU A 54 9.18 -19.04 6.18
N ARG A 55 9.17 -18.08 5.26
CA ARG A 55 10.35 -17.65 4.49
C ARG A 55 10.61 -16.16 4.63
N LEU A 56 11.85 -15.78 4.91
CA LEU A 56 12.26 -14.39 4.93
C LEU A 56 12.53 -13.92 3.50
N ARG A 57 11.87 -12.85 3.09
CA ARG A 57 12.01 -12.28 1.75
C ARG A 57 12.41 -10.82 1.85
N THR A 58 13.46 -10.44 1.13
CA THR A 58 13.81 -9.04 0.92
C THR A 58 12.90 -8.43 -0.14
N VAL A 59 12.44 -7.21 0.10
CA VAL A 59 11.51 -6.49 -0.77
C VAL A 59 12.03 -5.09 -1.06
N GLU A 60 11.61 -4.53 -2.19
CA GLU A 60 11.86 -3.12 -2.51
C GLU A 60 10.69 -2.27 -2.00
N VAL A 61 10.99 -1.36 -1.07
CA VAL A 61 10.00 -0.45 -0.51
C VAL A 61 10.02 0.87 -1.26
N VAL A 62 8.95 1.16 -2.00
CA VAL A 62 8.81 2.40 -2.78
C VAL A 62 8.27 3.54 -1.93
N HIS A 63 7.43 3.23 -0.94
CA HIS A 63 6.91 4.23 -0.01
C HIS A 63 6.64 3.65 1.38
N ARG A 64 6.95 4.43 2.41
CA ARG A 64 6.66 4.11 3.82
C ARG A 64 5.70 5.14 4.41
N GLY A 65 4.47 4.72 4.66
CA GLY A 65 3.51 5.46 5.46
C GLY A 65 3.49 4.97 6.90
N THR A 66 2.69 5.63 7.74
CA THR A 66 2.54 5.29 9.16
C THR A 66 1.82 3.96 9.37
N THR A 67 0.79 3.67 8.57
CA THR A 67 -0.05 2.47 8.70
C THR A 67 0.17 1.48 7.56
N ARG A 68 0.72 1.93 6.42
CA ARG A 68 0.88 1.14 5.21
C ARG A 68 2.23 1.37 4.56
N VAL A 69 2.71 0.35 3.87
CA VAL A 69 3.92 0.39 3.04
C VAL A 69 3.57 -0.06 1.63
N LEU A 70 4.25 0.53 0.65
CA LEU A 70 4.11 0.21 -0.76
C LEU A 70 5.37 -0.53 -1.22
N ILE A 71 5.17 -1.76 -1.69
CA ILE A 71 6.22 -2.65 -2.18
C ILE A 71 6.22 -2.61 -3.71
N GLY A 72 7.39 -2.35 -4.28
CA GLY A 72 7.58 -2.29 -5.74
C GLY A 72 8.05 -3.62 -6.34
N SER A 73 8.79 -4.43 -5.57
CA SER A 73 9.30 -5.72 -6.03
C SER A 73 9.66 -6.66 -4.87
N GLY A 74 9.85 -7.95 -5.18
CA GLY A 74 10.22 -8.99 -4.22
C GLY A 74 9.05 -9.84 -3.70
N LEU A 75 7.83 -9.56 -4.17
CA LEU A 75 6.63 -10.35 -3.90
C LEU A 75 5.97 -10.76 -5.22
N GLU A 76 5.29 -11.90 -5.18
CA GLU A 76 4.52 -12.43 -6.30
C GLU A 76 3.02 -12.50 -5.94
N GLU A 77 2.17 -12.52 -6.96
CA GLU A 77 0.75 -12.77 -6.76
C GLU A 77 0.53 -14.16 -6.13
N GLU A 78 -0.57 -14.31 -5.40
CA GLU A 78 -0.92 -15.54 -4.67
C GLU A 78 0.05 -15.94 -3.54
N GLU A 79 1.10 -15.15 -3.24
CA GLU A 79 1.90 -15.31 -2.02
C GLU A 79 1.15 -14.78 -0.78
N HIS A 80 1.30 -15.48 0.35
CA HIS A 80 0.71 -15.06 1.62
C HIS A 80 1.74 -14.38 2.52
N VAL A 81 1.55 -13.08 2.78
CA VAL A 81 2.41 -12.31 3.70
C VAL A 81 1.92 -12.43 5.15
N VAL A 82 2.84 -12.69 6.07
CA VAL A 82 2.53 -12.75 7.50
C VAL A 82 2.58 -11.35 8.12
N VAL A 83 1.40 -10.80 8.40
CA VAL A 83 1.23 -9.45 8.98
C VAL A 83 1.25 -9.43 10.51
N SER A 84 1.17 -10.60 11.16
CA SER A 84 1.13 -10.71 12.61
C SER A 84 2.53 -10.71 13.23
N GLN A 85 2.62 -10.24 14.48
CA GLN A 85 3.85 -10.37 15.27
C GLN A 85 4.02 -11.82 15.73
N LEU A 86 5.07 -12.46 15.23
CA LEU A 86 5.50 -13.78 15.69
C LEU A 86 6.49 -13.58 16.84
N GLY A 87 6.33 -14.32 17.93
CA GLY A 87 7.19 -14.17 19.12
C GLY A 87 8.65 -14.60 18.89
N GLN A 88 8.85 -15.78 18.29
CA GLN A 88 10.18 -16.31 17.94
C GLN A 88 10.15 -16.94 16.54
N PRO A 89 9.97 -16.14 15.48
CA PRO A 89 9.93 -16.66 14.12
C PRO A 89 11.28 -17.27 13.74
N ARG A 90 11.23 -18.43 13.08
CA ARG A 90 12.40 -19.09 12.50
C ARG A 90 12.10 -19.45 11.06
N GLU A 91 13.08 -19.22 10.20
CA GLU A 91 13.06 -19.66 8.80
C GLU A 91 12.71 -21.16 8.73
N GLY A 92 11.78 -21.51 7.85
CA GLY A 92 11.34 -22.89 7.63
C GLY A 92 10.32 -23.43 8.65
N MET A 93 9.93 -22.65 9.67
CA MET A 93 8.94 -23.09 10.66
C MET A 93 7.55 -23.25 10.02
N LEU A 94 6.89 -24.36 10.32
CA LEU A 94 5.50 -24.60 9.92
C LEU A 94 4.57 -23.67 10.68
N LEU A 95 3.71 -22.96 9.95
CA LEU A 95 2.65 -22.15 10.53
C LEU A 95 1.28 -22.73 10.20
N ARG A 96 0.34 -22.52 11.12
CA ARG A 96 -1.08 -22.61 10.81
C ARG A 96 -1.56 -21.21 10.48
N SER A 97 -1.91 -20.97 9.22
CA SER A 97 -2.46 -19.68 8.82
C SER A 97 -3.91 -19.56 9.28
N ARG A 98 -4.27 -18.38 9.77
CA ARG A 98 -5.64 -17.89 9.72
C ARG A 98 -5.61 -16.77 8.69
N ILE A 99 -6.24 -16.99 7.55
CA ILE A 99 -6.34 -15.96 6.52
C ILE A 99 -7.19 -14.84 7.14
N ALA A 100 -6.62 -13.66 7.32
CA ALA A 100 -7.38 -12.48 7.66
C ALA A 100 -8.26 -12.16 6.45
N ASP A 101 -9.55 -11.90 6.68
CA ASP A 101 -10.47 -11.48 5.62
C ASP A 101 -9.83 -10.32 4.85
N ARG A 102 -9.89 -10.39 3.51
CA ARG A 102 -9.27 -9.42 2.60
C ARG A 102 -9.56 -8.01 3.09
N GLU A 103 -8.52 -7.31 3.58
CA GLU A 103 -8.63 -5.89 3.88
C GLU A 103 -8.85 -5.20 2.52
N ARG A 104 -10.03 -4.62 2.31
CA ARG A 104 -10.32 -3.91 1.05
C ARG A 104 -9.26 -2.82 0.88
N PRO A 105 -8.65 -2.70 -0.32
CA PRO A 105 -7.69 -1.64 -0.57
C PRO A 105 -8.35 -0.30 -0.23
N ALA A 106 -7.65 0.58 0.51
CA ALA A 106 -8.19 1.93 0.68
C ALA A 106 -8.11 2.61 -0.68
N GLY A 107 -9.29 2.80 -1.29
CA GLY A 107 -9.48 3.23 -2.65
C GLY A 107 -10.93 3.09 -3.11
N GLU A 108 -11.69 2.15 -2.55
CA GLU A 108 -13.15 2.08 -2.77
C GLU A 108 -13.87 3.08 -1.86
N HIS A 109 -13.83 4.37 -2.22
CA HIS A 109 -14.91 5.28 -1.85
C HIS A 109 -16.08 5.00 -2.81
N GLU A 110 -17.04 4.15 -2.41
CA GLU A 110 -18.37 4.21 -2.99
C GLU A 110 -18.96 5.57 -2.62
N GLU A 111 -18.98 6.50 -3.57
CA GLU A 111 -19.86 7.66 -3.49
C GLU A 111 -21.30 7.14 -3.34
N PRO A 112 -22.04 7.50 -2.29
CA PRO A 112 -23.46 7.22 -2.25
C PRO A 112 -24.13 8.03 -3.36
N ARG A 113 -24.62 7.34 -4.40
CA ARG A 113 -25.62 7.91 -5.31
C ARG A 113 -26.85 8.26 -4.48
N SER A 114 -27.24 9.53 -4.48
CA SER A 114 -28.56 10.01 -4.08
C SER A 114 -28.99 11.11 -5.04
#